data_AF-A0A6J4FDS2-F1
#
_entry.id   AF-A0A6J4FDS2-F1
#
_cell.length_a   1.000
_cell.length_b   1.000
_cell.length_c   1.000
_cell.angle_alpha   90.00
_cell.angle_beta   90.00
_cell.angle_gamma   90.00
#
_symmetry.space_group_name_H-M   'P 1'
#
loop_
_entity.id
_entity.type
_entity.pdbx_description
1 polymer ?
#
loop_
_entity_poly.entity_id
_entity_poly.type
_entity_poly.pdbx_seq_one_letter_code
_entity_poly.pdbx_strand_id
1 'polypeptide(L)'
;MIRRLIILAVLVLTAFPVRAAETDLAAAARTLAARGDQLIAAYDPAQGRATGDAFSDLYFDVFEESGLEQAIGVCSASDKTALEALFGEIIGLAGQGRPPAELQAKWNTLKALLETATLAALEPPTGPFQAFLQSLLILLREGIEAMLVVTALVAWLRRSGQDDKMGVIWQGVGLAVLFSLVAAWLFDRVIHLSGAGQEVLEGVILLVAAMVLFHVSFWLLSKREAAAWQAYVQGQVVGAAQSGRLWTLGLAAFLAVFREGAETVLFYQALALSSPGQGPALVGGFVVAAIALAVLYLAMRHLSLRLPLGLFFTATAGLLFVLAVSFAGKGVLELQEGRWLPITPLDGWPKLEWLGLFPTAEGLAAQALLLTPMLAALVWHAARRKRRPA
;
A
#
# COMPACT_ATOMS: atom_id res chain seq x y z
N MET A 1 9.86 24.55 21.66
CA MET A 1 9.29 24.07 20.38
C MET A 1 9.26 22.55 20.26
N ILE A 2 10.35 21.83 20.54
CA ILE A 2 10.42 20.35 20.44
C ILE A 2 9.31 19.64 21.25
N ARG A 3 9.03 20.09 22.48
CA ARG A 3 7.92 19.59 23.31
C ARG A 3 6.53 19.77 22.66
N ARG A 4 6.32 20.84 21.87
CA ARG A 4 5.04 21.11 21.17
C ARG A 4 4.88 20.26 19.91
N LEU A 5 5.97 19.96 19.20
CA LEU A 5 5.99 19.06 18.04
C LEU A 5 5.75 17.60 18.45
N ILE A 6 6.30 17.15 19.58
CA ILE A 6 6.05 15.81 20.14
C ILE A 6 4.59 15.67 20.58
N ILE A 7 4.02 16.70 21.22
CA ILE A 7 2.60 16.70 21.60
C ILE A 7 1.69 16.68 20.37
N LEU A 8 2.04 17.41 19.29
CA LEU A 8 1.28 17.39 18.04
C LEU A 8 1.34 16.00 17.36
N ALA A 9 2.50 15.34 17.36
CA ALA A 9 2.66 13.98 16.84
C ALA A 9 1.87 12.93 17.65
N VAL A 10 1.76 13.12 18.98
CA VAL A 10 0.95 12.25 19.87
C VAL A 10 -0.56 12.50 19.70
N LEU A 11 -0.98 13.73 19.41
CA LEU A 11 -2.40 14.07 19.18
C LEU A 11 -2.93 13.56 17.83
N VAL A 12 -2.06 13.48 16.82
CA VAL A 12 -2.37 12.92 15.49
C VAL A 12 -2.64 11.41 15.56
N LEU A 13 -1.98 10.69 16.47
CA LEU A 13 -2.19 9.24 16.69
C LEU A 13 -3.58 8.88 17.24
N THR A 14 -4.26 9.84 17.89
CA THR A 14 -5.62 9.63 18.44
C THR A 14 -6.73 10.10 17.51
N ALA A 15 -6.40 10.78 16.40
CA ALA A 15 -7.39 11.46 15.55
C ALA A 15 -7.86 10.63 14.34
N PHE A 16 -7.23 9.49 14.07
CA PHE A 16 -7.62 8.59 12.98
C PHE A 16 -8.19 7.30 13.56
N PRO A 17 -9.50 7.21 13.80
CA PRO A 17 -10.13 5.91 13.93
C PRO A 17 -10.06 5.24 12.56
N VAL A 18 -9.06 4.38 12.35
CA VAL A 18 -9.07 3.42 11.25
C VAL A 18 -10.13 2.39 11.59
N ARG A 19 -11.37 2.70 11.23
CA ARG A 19 -12.48 1.78 11.29
C ARG A 19 -12.77 1.39 9.85
N ALA A 20 -12.08 0.35 9.40
CA ALA A 20 -12.43 -0.34 8.18
C ALA A 20 -13.90 -0.76 8.30
N ALA A 21 -14.71 -0.39 7.32
CA ALA A 21 -15.96 -1.09 7.09
C ALA A 21 -15.54 -2.50 6.64
N GLU A 22 -15.46 -3.44 7.59
CA GLU A 22 -15.28 -4.85 7.27
C GLU A 22 -16.51 -5.29 6.48
N THR A 23 -16.39 -5.42 5.16
CA THR A 23 -17.12 -6.46 4.45
C THR A 23 -16.69 -7.77 5.10
N ASP A 24 -17.47 -8.23 6.08
CA ASP A 24 -17.15 -9.42 6.86
C ASP A 24 -17.37 -10.65 5.96
N LEU A 25 -16.36 -10.95 5.12
CA LEU A 25 -16.28 -12.13 4.25
C LEU A 25 -16.51 -13.42 5.06
N ALA A 26 -16.09 -13.44 6.33
CA ALA A 26 -16.36 -14.56 7.23
C ALA A 26 -17.85 -14.65 7.59
N ALA A 27 -18.52 -13.54 7.84
CA ALA A 27 -19.97 -13.52 8.03
C ALA A 27 -20.74 -13.87 6.75
N ALA A 28 -20.27 -13.44 5.58
CA ALA A 28 -20.86 -13.83 4.30
C ALA A 28 -20.77 -15.35 4.08
N ALA A 29 -19.59 -15.94 4.28
CA ALA A 29 -19.40 -17.39 4.18
C ALA A 29 -20.24 -18.18 5.20
N ARG A 30 -20.35 -17.70 6.45
CA ARG A 30 -21.25 -18.30 7.46
C ARG A 30 -22.71 -18.20 7.06
N THR A 31 -23.13 -17.06 6.51
CA THR A 31 -24.51 -16.85 6.05
C THR A 31 -24.84 -17.77 4.89
N LEU A 32 -23.91 -17.91 3.94
CA LEU A 32 -24.03 -18.81 2.80
C LEU A 32 -24.17 -20.27 3.25
N ALA A 33 -23.30 -20.72 4.16
CA ALA A 33 -23.35 -22.06 4.72
C ALA A 33 -24.66 -22.31 5.49
N ALA A 34 -25.11 -21.35 6.30
CA ALA A 34 -26.34 -21.49 7.07
C ALA A 34 -27.60 -21.54 6.18
N ARG A 35 -27.68 -20.71 5.15
CA ARG A 35 -28.82 -20.72 4.20
C ARG A 35 -28.84 -21.99 3.37
N GLY A 36 -27.69 -22.45 2.86
CA GLY A 36 -27.67 -23.70 2.11
C GLY A 36 -27.98 -24.93 2.99
N ASP A 37 -27.60 -24.94 4.28
CA ASP A 37 -28.04 -25.98 5.22
C ASP A 37 -29.57 -26.00 5.39
N GLN A 38 -30.23 -24.84 5.40
CA GLN A 38 -31.69 -24.75 5.42
C GLN A 38 -32.32 -25.29 4.13
N LEU A 39 -31.74 -24.97 2.96
CA LEU A 39 -32.21 -25.47 1.67
C LEU A 39 -32.11 -26.99 1.57
N ILE A 40 -31.00 -27.58 2.05
CA ILE A 40 -30.84 -29.04 2.08
C ILE A 40 -31.83 -29.68 3.06
N ALA A 41 -32.02 -29.10 4.25
CA ALA A 41 -32.96 -29.63 5.25
C ALA A 41 -34.42 -29.59 4.78
N ALA A 42 -34.79 -28.60 3.96
CA ALA A 42 -36.12 -28.42 3.40
C ALA A 42 -36.31 -29.11 2.04
N TYR A 43 -35.30 -29.82 1.52
CA TYR A 43 -35.33 -30.38 0.18
C TYR A 43 -36.40 -31.48 0.02
N ASP A 44 -37.30 -31.27 -0.92
CA ASP A 44 -38.29 -32.26 -1.38
C ASP A 44 -38.04 -32.56 -2.87
N PRO A 45 -37.72 -33.82 -3.25
CA PRO A 45 -37.52 -34.20 -4.65
C PRO A 45 -38.70 -33.85 -5.57
N ALA A 46 -39.93 -33.80 -5.06
CA ALA A 46 -41.10 -33.42 -5.83
C ALA A 46 -41.14 -31.92 -6.19
N GLN A 47 -40.42 -31.09 -5.42
CA GLN A 47 -40.31 -29.64 -5.58
C GLN A 47 -38.89 -29.20 -5.94
N GLY A 48 -38.06 -30.13 -6.43
CA GLY A 48 -36.62 -29.91 -6.54
C GLY A 48 -36.19 -28.75 -7.45
N ARG A 49 -37.05 -28.33 -8.38
CA ARG A 49 -36.82 -27.12 -9.19
C ARG A 49 -36.80 -25.85 -8.35
N ALA A 50 -37.70 -25.71 -7.37
CA ALA A 50 -37.72 -24.57 -6.46
C ALA A 50 -36.47 -24.53 -5.56
N THR A 51 -35.98 -25.70 -5.12
CA THR A 51 -34.71 -25.78 -4.37
C THR A 51 -33.52 -25.42 -5.27
N GLY A 52 -33.52 -25.85 -6.53
CA GLY A 52 -32.50 -25.45 -7.50
C GLY A 52 -32.46 -23.94 -7.72
N ASP A 53 -33.62 -23.31 -7.91
CA ASP A 53 -33.75 -21.85 -8.04
C ASP A 53 -33.23 -21.14 -6.78
N ALA A 54 -33.58 -21.62 -5.58
CA ALA A 54 -33.09 -21.05 -4.33
C ALA A 54 -31.56 -21.20 -4.12
N PHE A 55 -30.93 -22.25 -4.65
CA PHE A 55 -29.48 -22.37 -4.68
C PHE A 55 -28.84 -21.42 -5.70
N SER A 56 -29.52 -21.13 -6.81
CA SER A 56 -29.10 -20.09 -7.75
C SER A 56 -29.15 -18.71 -7.10
N ASP A 57 -30.23 -18.40 -6.37
CA ASP A 57 -30.33 -17.15 -5.61
C ASP A 57 -29.23 -17.07 -4.54
N LEU A 58 -28.94 -18.17 -3.85
CA LEU A 58 -27.84 -18.22 -2.87
C LEU A 58 -26.47 -17.94 -3.49
N TYR A 59 -26.25 -18.38 -4.74
CA TYR A 59 -25.04 -18.03 -5.49
C TYR A 59 -25.00 -16.52 -5.78
N PHE A 60 -26.03 -15.97 -6.42
CA PHE A 60 -25.98 -14.56 -6.86
C PHE A 60 -26.07 -13.57 -5.68
N ASP A 61 -27.01 -13.77 -4.77
CA ASP A 61 -27.34 -12.83 -3.68
C ASP A 61 -26.36 -12.90 -2.50
N VAL A 62 -25.58 -13.98 -2.39
CA VAL A 62 -24.65 -14.16 -1.26
C VAL A 62 -23.25 -14.45 -1.74
N PHE A 63 -23.02 -15.43 -2.63
CA PHE A 63 -21.66 -15.77 -3.05
C PHE A 63 -21.02 -14.68 -3.90
N GLU A 64 -21.72 -14.20 -4.93
CA GLU A 64 -21.25 -13.15 -5.84
C GLU A 64 -21.40 -11.76 -5.21
N GLU A 65 -22.59 -11.40 -4.72
CA GLU A 65 -22.88 -10.04 -4.23
C GLU A 65 -22.06 -9.64 -3.00
N SER A 66 -21.67 -10.60 -2.14
CA SER A 66 -20.83 -10.29 -0.97
C SER A 66 -19.35 -10.08 -1.30
N GLY A 67 -18.93 -10.32 -2.55
CA GLY A 67 -17.53 -10.31 -2.97
C GLY A 67 -16.74 -11.57 -2.60
N LEU A 68 -17.39 -12.58 -1.99
CA LEU A 68 -16.74 -13.83 -1.56
C LEU A 68 -16.18 -14.63 -2.74
N GLU A 69 -16.93 -14.72 -3.85
CA GLU A 69 -16.47 -15.36 -5.09
C GLU A 69 -15.17 -14.73 -5.61
N GLN A 70 -15.11 -13.41 -5.58
CA GLN A 70 -13.99 -12.65 -6.10
C GLN A 70 -12.77 -12.77 -5.19
N ALA A 71 -12.95 -12.60 -3.89
CA ALA A 71 -11.89 -12.77 -2.89
C ALA A 71 -11.26 -14.17 -2.97
N ILE A 72 -12.07 -15.20 -3.20
CA ILE A 72 -11.59 -16.57 -3.43
C ILE A 72 -10.88 -16.69 -4.79
N GLY A 73 -11.47 -16.17 -5.87
CA GLY A 73 -10.90 -16.27 -7.23
C GLY A 73 -9.55 -15.58 -7.38
N VAL A 74 -9.33 -14.50 -6.64
CA VAL A 74 -8.04 -13.82 -6.49
C VAL A 74 -6.99 -14.72 -5.85
N CYS A 75 -7.38 -15.50 -4.85
CA CYS A 75 -6.49 -16.39 -4.13
C CYS A 75 -6.23 -17.68 -4.91
N SER A 76 -7.27 -18.24 -5.52
CA SER A 76 -7.28 -19.54 -6.17
C SER A 76 -8.40 -19.61 -7.20
N ALA A 77 -8.04 -19.42 -8.48
CA ALA A 77 -8.96 -19.60 -9.58
C ALA A 77 -9.53 -21.03 -9.62
N SER A 78 -8.74 -22.04 -9.25
CA SER A 78 -9.19 -23.43 -9.17
C SER A 78 -10.27 -23.62 -8.10
N ASP A 79 -10.13 -22.99 -6.93
CA ASP A 79 -11.14 -23.12 -5.87
C ASP A 79 -12.41 -22.36 -6.24
N LYS A 80 -12.30 -21.19 -6.88
CA LYS A 80 -13.45 -20.47 -7.43
C LYS A 80 -14.20 -21.34 -8.45
N THR A 81 -13.51 -21.86 -9.47
CA THR A 81 -14.14 -22.70 -10.50
C THR A 81 -14.71 -23.99 -9.91
N ALA A 82 -14.05 -24.59 -8.91
CA ALA A 82 -14.58 -25.75 -8.21
C ALA A 82 -15.85 -25.43 -7.41
N LEU A 83 -15.93 -24.26 -6.76
CA LEU A 83 -17.14 -23.79 -6.08
C LEU A 83 -18.28 -23.52 -7.07
N GLU A 84 -18.02 -22.83 -8.18
CA GLU A 84 -18.99 -22.60 -9.27
C GLU A 84 -19.53 -23.93 -9.83
N ALA A 85 -18.64 -24.89 -10.08
CA ALA A 85 -19.01 -26.21 -10.54
C ALA A 85 -19.89 -26.95 -9.51
N LEU A 86 -19.53 -26.88 -8.22
CA LEU A 86 -20.32 -27.49 -7.15
C LEU A 86 -21.71 -26.84 -7.00
N PHE A 87 -21.81 -25.51 -7.14
CA PHE A 87 -23.11 -24.83 -7.20
C PHE A 87 -23.94 -25.33 -8.39
N GLY A 88 -23.37 -25.39 -9.58
CA GLY A 88 -24.04 -25.89 -10.78
C GLY A 88 -24.50 -27.35 -10.65
N GLU A 89 -23.67 -28.21 -10.05
CA GLU A 89 -24.02 -29.60 -9.76
C GLU A 89 -25.17 -29.71 -8.76
N ILE A 90 -25.16 -28.94 -7.68
CA ILE A 90 -26.24 -28.93 -6.68
C ILE A 90 -27.55 -28.44 -7.30
N ILE A 91 -27.52 -27.35 -8.07
CA ILE A 91 -28.69 -26.82 -8.78
C ILE A 91 -29.25 -27.89 -9.75
N GLY A 92 -28.36 -28.56 -10.50
CA GLY A 92 -28.72 -29.62 -11.44
C GLY A 92 -29.32 -30.85 -10.76
N LEU A 93 -28.73 -31.32 -9.66
CA LEU A 93 -29.23 -32.45 -8.88
C LEU A 93 -30.59 -32.14 -8.24
N ALA A 94 -30.73 -30.94 -7.67
CA ALA A 94 -31.97 -30.47 -7.07
C ALA A 94 -33.08 -30.42 -8.14
N GLY A 95 -32.82 -29.76 -9.28
CA GLY A 95 -33.79 -29.61 -10.37
C GLY A 95 -34.22 -30.93 -11.03
N GLN A 96 -33.39 -31.97 -10.95
CA GLN A 96 -33.70 -33.33 -11.42
C GLN A 96 -34.46 -34.18 -10.38
N GLY A 97 -34.71 -33.69 -9.17
CA GLY A 97 -35.38 -34.46 -8.11
C GLY A 97 -34.55 -35.66 -7.63
N ARG A 98 -33.22 -35.52 -7.59
CA ARG A 98 -32.30 -36.60 -7.17
C ARG A 98 -32.44 -36.90 -5.67
N PRO A 99 -31.96 -38.07 -5.20
CA PRO A 99 -32.04 -38.43 -3.79
C PRO A 99 -31.40 -37.37 -2.87
N PRO A 100 -32.03 -37.03 -1.72
CA PRO A 100 -31.49 -36.03 -0.78
C PRO A 100 -30.06 -36.30 -0.32
N ALA A 101 -29.67 -37.58 -0.23
CA ALA A 101 -28.31 -37.97 0.14
C ALA A 101 -27.25 -37.51 -0.87
N GLU A 102 -27.56 -37.49 -2.17
CA GLU A 102 -26.63 -37.02 -3.21
C GLU A 102 -26.44 -35.50 -3.10
N LEU A 103 -27.53 -34.78 -2.90
CA LEU A 103 -27.52 -33.32 -2.74
C LEU A 103 -26.75 -32.92 -1.47
N GLN A 104 -26.99 -33.61 -0.35
CA GLN A 104 -26.27 -33.40 0.91
C GLN A 104 -24.76 -33.67 0.76
N ALA A 105 -24.36 -34.70 0.04
CA ALA A 105 -22.94 -35.02 -0.18
C ALA A 105 -22.23 -33.91 -0.96
N LYS A 106 -22.86 -33.39 -2.01
CA LYS A 106 -22.31 -32.27 -2.80
C LYS A 106 -22.28 -30.98 -2.00
N TRP A 107 -23.33 -30.70 -1.23
CA TRP A 107 -23.35 -29.54 -0.34
C TRP A 107 -22.27 -29.59 0.74
N ASN A 108 -22.02 -30.77 1.34
CA ASN A 108 -20.92 -30.93 2.31
C ASN A 108 -19.55 -30.68 1.66
N THR A 109 -19.37 -31.09 0.41
CA THR A 109 -18.14 -30.84 -0.35
C THR A 109 -17.97 -29.34 -0.62
N LEU A 110 -19.04 -28.66 -1.04
CA LEU A 110 -19.06 -27.21 -1.23
C LEU A 110 -18.72 -26.47 0.06
N LYS A 111 -19.36 -26.82 1.18
CA LYS A 111 -19.08 -26.20 2.48
C LYS A 111 -17.62 -26.36 2.92
N ALA A 112 -17.05 -27.55 2.76
CA ALA A 112 -15.66 -27.80 3.15
C ALA A 112 -14.70 -26.96 2.31
N LEU A 113 -14.90 -26.91 0.99
CA LEU A 113 -14.10 -26.08 0.09
C LEU A 113 -14.27 -24.59 0.40
N LEU A 114 -15.50 -24.15 0.59
CA LEU A 114 -15.83 -22.76 0.93
C LEU A 114 -15.13 -22.33 2.23
N GLU A 115 -15.13 -23.17 3.26
CA GLU A 115 -14.46 -22.87 4.53
C GLU A 115 -12.95 -22.70 4.33
N THR A 116 -12.30 -23.63 3.64
CA THR A 116 -10.85 -23.55 3.37
C THR A 116 -10.49 -22.35 2.49
N ALA A 117 -11.28 -22.08 1.45
CA ALA A 117 -11.04 -20.98 0.53
C ALA A 117 -11.29 -19.63 1.18
N THR A 118 -12.33 -19.52 2.03
CA THR A 118 -12.60 -18.30 2.81
C THR A 118 -11.47 -18.04 3.81
N LEU A 119 -10.98 -19.05 4.52
CA LEU A 119 -9.86 -18.88 5.45
C LEU A 119 -8.60 -18.36 4.73
N ALA A 120 -8.30 -18.89 3.55
CA ALA A 120 -7.19 -18.42 2.72
C ALA A 120 -7.40 -16.98 2.21
N ALA A 121 -8.64 -16.59 1.92
CA ALA A 121 -8.98 -15.23 1.48
C ALA A 121 -8.99 -14.21 2.64
N LEU A 122 -9.12 -14.65 3.89
CA LEU A 122 -9.11 -13.80 5.09
C LEU A 122 -7.70 -13.50 5.61
N GLU A 123 -6.66 -14.21 5.15
CA GLU A 123 -5.29 -13.91 5.56
C GLU A 123 -4.86 -12.55 4.98
N PRO A 124 -4.47 -11.56 5.81
CA PRO A 124 -4.09 -10.26 5.30
C PRO A 124 -2.84 -10.38 4.41
N PRO A 125 -2.79 -9.70 3.26
CA PRO A 125 -1.74 -9.85 2.22
C PRO A 125 -0.34 -9.36 2.64
N THR A 126 -0.19 -8.91 3.89
CA THR A 126 1.04 -8.46 4.53
C THR A 126 1.01 -8.91 5.99
N GLY A 127 2.12 -9.47 6.50
CA GLY A 127 2.23 -9.78 7.93
C GLY A 127 2.43 -8.51 8.76
N PRO A 128 2.03 -8.48 10.05
CA PRO A 128 2.11 -7.28 10.90
C PRO A 128 3.53 -6.75 11.04
N PHE A 129 4.54 -7.63 11.10
CA PHE A 129 5.94 -7.21 11.11
C PHE A 129 6.35 -6.48 9.83
N GLN A 130 5.83 -6.91 8.68
CA GLN A 130 6.13 -6.29 7.40
C GLN A 130 5.48 -4.91 7.30
N ALA A 131 4.21 -4.76 7.65
CA ALA A 131 3.54 -3.46 7.62
C ALA A 131 4.21 -2.47 8.59
N PHE A 132 4.63 -2.94 9.78
CA PHE A 132 5.47 -2.17 10.70
C PHE A 132 6.77 -1.70 10.03
N LEU A 133 7.51 -2.61 9.39
CA LEU A 133 8.79 -2.31 8.78
C LEU A 133 8.64 -1.36 7.59
N GLN A 134 7.62 -1.54 6.76
CA GLN A 134 7.33 -0.67 5.62
C GLN A 134 6.96 0.74 6.10
N SER A 135 6.08 0.86 7.09
CA SER A 135 5.73 2.14 7.70
C SER A 135 6.95 2.85 8.30
N LEU A 136 7.76 2.13 9.08
CA LEU A 136 8.99 2.63 9.67
C LEU A 136 9.93 3.21 8.62
N LEU A 137 10.18 2.44 7.55
CA LEU A 137 11.15 2.80 6.52
C LEU A 137 10.65 3.95 5.63
N ILE A 138 9.35 4.01 5.33
CA ILE A 138 8.74 5.14 4.59
C ILE A 138 8.98 6.44 5.37
N LEU A 139 8.53 6.51 6.63
CA LEU A 139 8.66 7.76 7.39
C LEU A 139 10.12 8.13 7.64
N LEU A 140 10.99 7.15 7.92
CA LEU A 140 12.41 7.41 8.11
C LEU A 140 13.04 8.03 6.85
N ARG A 141 12.66 7.57 5.65
CA ARG A 141 13.12 8.15 4.38
C ARG A 141 12.66 9.61 4.25
N GLU A 142 11.34 9.83 4.21
CA GLU A 142 10.80 11.16 3.91
C GLU A 142 11.22 12.17 4.99
N GLY A 143 11.29 11.72 6.24
CA GLY A 143 11.78 12.51 7.35
C GLY A 143 13.25 12.90 7.22
N ILE A 144 14.12 12.00 6.75
CA ILE A 144 15.54 12.31 6.49
C ILE A 144 15.66 13.31 5.34
N GLU A 145 14.94 13.12 4.24
CA GLU A 145 14.97 14.03 3.08
C GLU A 145 14.52 15.45 3.47
N ALA A 146 13.40 15.55 4.20
CA ALA A 146 12.92 16.80 4.77
C ALA A 146 13.94 17.43 5.73
N MET A 147 14.53 16.63 6.63
CA MET A 147 15.58 17.09 7.55
C MET A 147 16.80 17.62 6.83
N LEU A 148 17.24 16.98 5.74
CA LEU A 148 18.42 17.40 5.00
C LEU A 148 18.22 18.76 4.34
N VAL A 149 17.04 19.03 3.77
CA VAL A 149 16.73 20.35 3.21
C VAL A 149 16.64 21.40 4.31
N VAL A 150 15.92 21.11 5.41
CA VAL A 150 15.78 22.05 6.53
C VAL A 150 17.14 22.35 7.15
N THR A 151 17.99 21.34 7.38
CA THR A 151 19.33 21.54 7.93
C THR A 151 20.26 22.30 6.99
N ALA A 152 20.15 22.12 5.67
CA ALA A 152 20.86 22.93 4.68
C ALA A 152 20.46 24.41 4.73
N LEU A 153 19.15 24.69 4.80
CA LEU A 153 18.62 26.06 4.93
C LEU A 153 19.06 26.70 6.25
N VAL A 154 19.01 25.95 7.35
CA VAL A 154 19.49 26.40 8.67
C VAL A 154 20.99 26.67 8.67
N ALA A 155 21.79 25.79 8.06
CA ALA A 155 23.23 25.97 7.95
C ALA A 155 23.60 27.19 7.10
N TRP A 156 22.87 27.44 6.01
CA TRP A 156 23.05 28.63 5.20
C TRP A 156 22.67 29.92 5.94
N LEU A 157 21.58 29.90 6.70
CA LEU A 157 21.12 31.06 7.48
C LEU A 157 22.15 31.43 8.57
N ARG A 158 22.69 30.40 9.26
CA ARG A 158 23.80 30.55 10.23
C ARG A 158 25.04 31.16 9.59
N ARG A 159 25.45 30.64 8.44
CA ARG A 159 26.63 31.14 7.72
C ARG A 159 26.44 32.58 7.20
N SER A 160 25.20 32.98 6.97
CA SER A 160 24.81 34.33 6.55
C SER A 160 24.68 35.32 7.73
N GLY A 161 24.96 34.89 8.98
CA GLY A 161 24.91 35.75 10.16
C GLY A 161 23.50 36.22 10.57
N GLN A 162 22.45 35.56 10.08
CA GLN A 162 21.05 35.95 10.31
C GLN A 162 20.32 34.96 11.24
N ASP A 163 20.99 34.51 12.29
CA ASP A 163 20.48 33.50 13.22
C ASP A 163 19.15 33.89 13.88
N ASP A 164 18.93 35.18 14.09
CA ASP A 164 17.70 35.74 14.68
C ASP A 164 16.44 35.42 13.85
N LYS A 165 16.61 35.04 12.58
CA LYS A 165 15.52 34.82 11.63
C LYS A 165 15.22 33.34 11.40
N MET A 166 15.79 32.45 12.22
CA MET A 166 15.54 31.01 12.21
C MET A 166 14.04 30.68 12.32
N GLY A 167 13.26 31.53 12.99
CA GLY A 167 11.82 31.38 13.15
C GLY A 167 11.07 31.27 11.82
N VAL A 168 11.55 31.91 10.74
CA VAL A 168 10.90 31.89 9.42
C VAL A 168 10.95 30.50 8.78
N ILE A 169 12.07 29.79 8.93
CA ILE A 169 12.21 28.40 8.47
C ILE A 169 11.24 27.50 9.23
N TRP A 170 11.21 27.63 10.57
CA TRP A 170 10.33 26.82 11.41
C TRP A 170 8.84 27.09 11.21
N GLN A 171 8.45 28.33 10.87
CA GLN A 171 7.09 28.66 10.45
C GLN A 171 6.72 27.94 9.15
N GLY A 172 7.63 27.93 8.17
CA GLY A 172 7.47 27.17 6.93
C GLY A 172 7.29 25.67 7.18
N VAL A 173 8.14 25.07 8.01
CA VAL A 173 8.03 23.65 8.41
C VAL A 173 6.70 23.39 9.13
N GLY A 174 6.30 24.24 10.07
CA GLY A 174 5.05 24.09 10.81
C GLY A 174 3.81 24.14 9.90
N LEU A 175 3.79 25.09 8.95
CA LEU A 175 2.74 25.17 7.93
C LEU A 175 2.74 23.95 7.02
N ALA A 176 3.90 23.45 6.61
CA ALA A 176 4.00 22.28 5.74
C ALA A 176 3.42 21.02 6.40
N VAL A 177 3.76 20.80 7.68
CA VAL A 177 3.20 19.69 8.47
C VAL A 177 1.68 19.83 8.58
N LEU A 178 1.18 21.03 8.90
CA LEU A 178 -0.26 21.28 8.99
C LEU A 178 -0.97 20.96 7.66
N PHE A 179 -0.46 21.46 6.53
CA PHE A 179 -1.04 21.21 5.22
C PHE A 179 -0.95 19.75 4.79
N SER A 180 0.12 19.04 5.19
CA SER A 180 0.25 17.60 4.94
C SER A 180 -0.82 16.79 5.70
N LEU A 181 -1.11 17.17 6.95
CA LEU A 181 -2.18 16.55 7.74
C LEU A 181 -3.56 16.85 7.15
N VAL A 182 -3.80 18.08 6.70
CA VAL A 182 -5.04 18.45 6.00
C VAL A 182 -5.19 17.66 4.71
N ALA A 183 -4.10 17.48 3.95
CA ALA A 183 -4.11 16.66 2.75
C ALA A 183 -4.44 15.20 3.07
N ALA A 184 -3.83 14.61 4.10
CA ALA A 184 -4.12 13.25 4.56
C ALA A 184 -5.61 13.09 4.93
N TRP A 185 -6.13 14.01 5.72
CA TRP A 185 -7.54 14.01 6.10
C TRP A 185 -8.47 14.15 4.89
N LEU A 186 -8.12 14.99 3.91
CA LEU A 186 -8.93 15.16 2.70
C LEU A 186 -8.91 13.89 1.83
N PHE A 187 -7.75 13.24 1.68
CA PHE A 187 -7.61 11.99 0.95
C PHE A 187 -8.47 10.88 1.55
N ASP A 188 -8.41 10.69 2.87
CA ASP A 188 -9.23 9.74 3.61
C ASP A 188 -10.73 9.94 3.35
N ARG A 189 -11.19 11.19 3.39
CA ARG A 189 -12.60 11.53 3.15
C ARG A 189 -13.04 11.27 1.72
N VAL A 190 -12.20 11.56 0.74
CA VAL A 190 -12.52 11.32 -0.69
C VAL A 190 -12.67 9.82 -0.98
N ILE A 191 -11.82 8.99 -0.39
CA ILE A 191 -11.89 7.53 -0.54
C ILE A 191 -13.17 7.00 0.10
N HIS A 192 -13.49 7.39 1.33
CA HIS A 192 -14.68 6.90 2.04
C HIS A 192 -16.03 7.37 1.48
N LEU A 193 -16.07 8.46 0.70
CA LEU A 193 -17.31 8.95 0.07
C LEU A 193 -17.68 8.17 -1.20
N SER A 194 -16.75 7.37 -1.73
CA SER A 194 -16.87 6.69 -3.02
C SER A 194 -17.35 5.25 -2.85
N GLY A 195 -18.58 5.05 -2.36
CA GLY A 195 -19.11 3.71 -2.03
C GLY A 195 -19.35 2.76 -3.21
N ALA A 196 -19.30 3.24 -4.46
CA ALA A 196 -19.32 2.42 -5.67
C ALA A 196 -18.09 2.78 -6.51
N GLY A 197 -17.14 1.86 -6.67
CA GLY A 197 -15.83 2.10 -7.27
C GLY A 197 -14.71 2.37 -6.26
N GLN A 198 -14.89 1.96 -5.01
CA GLN A 198 -13.86 2.04 -3.98
C GLN A 198 -12.64 1.19 -4.40
N GLU A 199 -12.85 -0.03 -4.86
CA GLU A 199 -11.78 -0.94 -5.30
C GLU A 199 -10.99 -0.31 -6.47
N VAL A 200 -11.70 0.31 -7.42
CA VAL A 200 -11.07 0.99 -8.56
C VAL A 200 -10.20 2.15 -8.11
N LEU A 201 -10.70 2.97 -7.18
CA LEU A 201 -9.97 4.11 -6.66
C LEU A 201 -8.73 3.66 -5.87
N GLU A 202 -8.85 2.62 -5.06
CA GLU A 202 -7.75 2.01 -4.32
C GLU A 202 -6.68 1.47 -5.28
N GLY A 203 -7.09 0.75 -6.33
CA GLY A 203 -6.20 0.27 -7.38
C GLY A 203 -5.46 1.39 -8.10
N VAL A 204 -6.15 2.47 -8.49
CA VAL A 204 -5.52 3.65 -9.12
C VAL A 204 -4.50 4.30 -8.18
N ILE A 205 -4.84 4.46 -6.89
CA ILE A 205 -3.93 5.04 -5.89
C ILE A 205 -2.66 4.17 -5.76
N LEU A 206 -2.81 2.85 -5.67
CA LEU A 206 -1.69 1.92 -5.59
C LEU A 206 -0.79 1.97 -6.84
N LEU A 207 -1.37 2.03 -8.04
CA LEU A 207 -0.60 2.15 -9.29
C LEU A 207 0.12 3.49 -9.41
N VAL A 208 -0.52 4.59 -9.03
CA VAL A 208 0.12 5.91 -8.97
C VAL A 208 1.27 5.90 -7.97
N ALA A 209 1.05 5.35 -6.78
CA ALA A 209 2.11 5.19 -5.79
C ALA A 209 3.27 4.33 -6.32
N ALA A 210 2.99 3.23 -7.03
CA ALA A 210 4.00 2.39 -7.67
C ALA A 210 4.86 3.17 -8.69
N MET A 211 4.24 3.99 -9.55
CA MET A 211 4.96 4.83 -10.51
C MET A 211 5.86 5.86 -9.83
N VAL A 212 5.35 6.52 -8.77
CA VAL A 212 6.12 7.50 -7.99
C VAL A 212 7.29 6.82 -7.29
N LEU A 213 7.06 5.70 -6.60
CA LEU A 213 8.11 4.92 -5.93
C LEU A 213 9.18 4.46 -6.92
N PHE A 214 8.78 3.99 -8.11
CA PHE A 214 9.71 3.59 -9.15
C PHE A 214 10.56 4.78 -9.63
N HIS A 215 9.94 5.92 -9.91
CA HIS A 215 10.65 7.14 -10.32
C HIS A 215 11.67 7.57 -9.28
N VAL A 216 11.27 7.62 -8.01
CA VAL A 216 12.12 8.05 -6.91
C VAL A 216 13.23 7.05 -6.62
N SER A 217 12.93 5.76 -6.62
CA SER A 217 13.94 4.70 -6.52
C SER A 217 15.01 4.85 -7.59
N PHE A 218 14.59 5.02 -8.85
CA PHE A 218 15.49 5.21 -9.97
C PHE A 218 16.33 6.49 -9.83
N TRP A 219 15.70 7.60 -9.40
CA TRP A 219 16.39 8.85 -9.15
C TRP A 219 17.48 8.70 -8.08
N LEU A 220 17.19 8.04 -6.96
CA LEU A 220 18.13 7.77 -5.87
C LEU A 220 19.33 6.92 -6.33
N LEU A 221 19.06 5.87 -7.11
CA LEU A 221 20.11 5.05 -7.71
C LEU A 221 21.02 5.85 -8.64
N SER A 222 20.45 6.79 -9.42
CA SER A 222 21.21 7.65 -10.34
C SER A 222 22.07 8.71 -9.63
N LYS A 223 21.75 9.06 -8.38
CA LYS A 223 22.40 10.12 -7.58
C LYS A 223 23.33 9.61 -6.48
N ARG A 224 23.72 8.32 -6.52
CA ARG A 224 24.58 7.64 -5.53
C ARG A 224 25.94 8.33 -5.25
N GLU A 225 26.42 9.20 -6.12
CA GLU A 225 27.71 9.90 -5.93
C GLU A 225 27.57 11.13 -5.03
N ALA A 226 28.44 11.25 -4.01
CA ALA A 226 28.44 12.36 -3.05
C ALA A 226 28.53 13.76 -3.70
N ALA A 227 29.10 13.86 -4.92
CA ALA A 227 29.15 15.10 -5.69
C ALA A 227 27.77 15.59 -6.14
N ALA A 228 26.85 14.68 -6.46
CA ALA A 228 25.48 15.03 -6.87
C ALA A 228 24.65 15.56 -5.70
N TRP A 229 24.90 15.04 -4.49
CA TRP A 229 24.35 15.57 -3.24
C TRP A 229 24.83 17.00 -2.95
N GLN A 230 26.15 17.21 -3.05
CA GLN A 230 26.76 18.54 -2.87
C GLN A 230 26.15 19.58 -3.83
N ALA A 231 25.93 19.18 -5.09
CA ALA A 231 25.32 20.01 -6.12
C ALA A 231 23.81 20.27 -5.88
N TYR A 232 23.06 19.28 -5.40
CA TYR A 232 21.64 19.45 -5.03
C TYR A 232 21.49 20.43 -3.86
N VAL A 233 22.29 20.26 -2.80
CA VAL A 233 22.31 21.17 -1.65
C VAL A 233 22.71 22.57 -2.08
N GLN A 234 23.75 22.72 -2.91
CA GLN A 234 24.12 24.03 -3.46
C GLN A 234 23.02 24.64 -4.33
N GLY A 235 22.32 23.86 -5.15
CA GLY A 235 21.23 24.37 -5.99
C GLY A 235 20.05 24.91 -5.19
N GLN A 236 19.59 24.16 -4.17
CA GLN A 236 18.50 24.58 -3.27
C GLN A 236 18.89 25.84 -2.47
N VAL A 237 20.16 25.92 -2.05
CA VAL A 237 20.70 27.06 -1.31
C VAL A 237 20.87 28.30 -2.20
N VAL A 238 21.36 28.15 -3.42
CA VAL A 238 21.59 29.27 -4.36
C VAL A 238 20.26 29.84 -4.87
N GLY A 239 19.25 29.00 -5.14
CA GLY A 239 17.92 29.45 -5.55
C GLY A 239 17.23 30.30 -4.48
N ALA A 240 17.36 29.91 -3.21
CA ALA A 240 16.81 30.68 -2.08
C ALA A 240 17.63 31.96 -1.76
N ALA A 241 18.94 31.95 -2.01
CA ALA A 241 19.82 33.09 -1.74
C ALA A 241 19.66 34.25 -2.76
N GLN A 242 19.29 33.97 -4.02
CA GLN A 242 19.26 34.98 -5.09
C GLN A 242 18.16 36.05 -4.95
N SER A 243 17.16 35.84 -4.09
CA SER A 243 15.99 36.74 -3.99
C SER A 243 16.04 37.72 -2.80
N GLY A 244 17.05 37.63 -1.92
CA GLY A 244 17.31 38.61 -0.84
C GLY A 244 16.20 38.79 0.21
N ARG A 245 15.08 38.05 0.10
CA ARG A 245 13.89 38.19 0.97
C ARG A 245 13.75 36.97 1.87
N LEU A 246 13.77 37.20 3.18
CA LEU A 246 13.72 36.13 4.21
C LEU A 246 12.50 35.22 4.16
N TRP A 247 11.37 35.72 3.66
CA TRP A 247 10.17 34.90 3.43
C TRP A 247 10.41 33.75 2.44
N THR A 248 11.36 33.89 1.51
CA THR A 248 11.69 32.85 0.53
C THR A 248 12.33 31.62 1.16
N LEU A 249 13.03 31.77 2.30
CA LEU A 249 13.57 30.64 3.07
C LEU A 249 12.46 29.85 3.77
N GLY A 250 11.46 30.57 4.30
CA GLY A 250 10.27 29.96 4.89
C GLY A 250 9.45 29.23 3.82
N LEU A 251 9.28 29.83 2.65
CA LEU A 251 8.60 29.20 1.52
C LEU A 251 9.37 27.99 0.98
N ALA A 252 10.70 28.07 0.88
CA ALA A 252 11.54 26.94 0.45
C ALA A 252 11.46 25.78 1.45
N ALA A 253 11.51 26.08 2.75
CA ALA A 253 11.31 25.08 3.80
C ALA A 253 9.89 24.48 3.75
N PHE A 254 8.88 25.32 3.52
CA PHE A 254 7.50 24.88 3.37
C PHE A 254 7.34 23.92 2.20
N LEU A 255 7.76 24.33 0.99
CA LEU A 255 7.59 23.53 -0.23
C LEU A 255 8.36 22.22 -0.15
N ALA A 256 9.58 22.24 0.40
CA ALA A 256 10.36 21.03 0.59
C ALA A 256 9.65 20.06 1.55
N VAL A 257 9.31 20.50 2.76
CA VAL A 257 8.67 19.62 3.75
C VAL A 257 7.26 19.21 3.33
N PHE A 258 6.51 20.07 2.66
CA PHE A 258 5.17 19.74 2.17
C PHE A 258 5.22 18.69 1.06
N ARG A 259 6.23 18.76 0.17
CA ARG A 259 6.44 17.72 -0.84
C ARG A 259 6.72 16.37 -0.19
N GLU A 260 7.71 16.30 0.70
CA GLU A 260 8.03 15.03 1.40
C GLU A 260 6.84 14.55 2.25
N GLY A 261 6.09 15.48 2.85
CA GLY A 261 4.87 15.20 3.59
C GLY A 261 3.74 14.65 2.72
N ALA A 262 3.53 15.20 1.52
CA ALA A 262 2.55 14.71 0.56
C ALA A 262 2.93 13.33 0.01
N GLU A 263 4.22 13.09 -0.29
CA GLU A 263 4.74 11.77 -0.64
C GLU A 263 4.52 10.78 0.52
N THR A 264 4.81 11.17 1.78
CA THR A 264 4.55 10.36 2.98
C THR A 264 3.07 9.96 3.06
N VAL A 265 2.16 10.92 2.90
CA VAL A 265 0.71 10.69 2.97
C VAL A 265 0.26 9.70 1.90
N LEU A 266 0.70 9.88 0.66
CA LEU A 266 0.37 8.98 -0.44
C LEU A 266 0.87 7.55 -0.19
N PHE A 267 2.10 7.40 0.30
CA PHE A 267 2.66 6.07 0.60
C PHE A 267 2.01 5.41 1.81
N TYR A 268 1.67 6.17 2.84
CA TYR A 268 0.94 5.64 4.00
C TYR A 268 -0.50 5.25 3.63
N GLN A 269 -1.17 6.01 2.76
CA GLN A 269 -2.48 5.63 2.24
C GLN A 269 -2.38 4.32 1.46
N ALA A 270 -1.47 4.24 0.48
CA ALA A 270 -1.22 3.01 -0.27
C ALA A 270 -0.87 1.83 0.64
N LEU A 271 -0.04 2.05 1.68
CA LEU A 271 0.30 1.01 2.64
C LEU A 271 -0.91 0.55 3.45
N ALA A 272 -1.75 1.48 3.92
CA ALA A 272 -2.97 1.18 4.67
C ALA A 272 -3.98 0.37 3.84
N LEU A 273 -4.20 0.77 2.58
CA LEU A 273 -5.04 0.02 1.63
C LEU A 273 -4.49 -1.39 1.40
N SER A 274 -3.18 -1.50 1.19
CA SER A 274 -2.53 -2.79 0.94
C SER A 274 -2.37 -3.70 2.17
N SER A 275 -2.74 -3.23 3.36
CA SER A 275 -2.54 -3.91 4.64
C SER A 275 -3.78 -3.81 5.57
N PRO A 276 -4.96 -4.31 5.15
CA PRO A 276 -6.17 -4.27 5.98
C PRO A 276 -5.93 -4.93 7.35
N GLY A 277 -6.55 -4.40 8.41
CA GLY A 277 -6.46 -4.93 9.77
C GLY A 277 -5.12 -4.69 10.51
N GLN A 278 -4.10 -4.12 9.86
CA GLN A 278 -2.76 -3.96 10.44
C GLN A 278 -2.50 -2.56 11.04
N GLY A 279 -3.54 -1.78 11.31
CA GLY A 279 -3.45 -0.42 11.86
C GLY A 279 -2.46 -0.26 13.04
N PRO A 280 -2.46 -1.15 14.05
CA PRO A 280 -1.50 -1.07 15.16
C PRO A 280 -0.03 -1.22 14.72
N ALA A 281 0.25 -2.05 13.71
CA ALA A 281 1.60 -2.23 13.18
C ALA A 281 2.08 -0.99 12.41
N LEU A 282 1.21 -0.37 11.59
CA LEU A 282 1.50 0.89 10.90
C LEU A 282 1.77 2.01 11.92
N VAL A 283 0.93 2.13 12.94
CA VAL A 283 1.13 3.10 14.03
C VAL A 283 2.45 2.85 14.76
N GLY A 284 2.77 1.59 15.07
CA GLY A 284 4.04 1.22 15.69
C GLY A 284 5.24 1.63 14.84
N GLY A 285 5.20 1.35 13.53
CA GLY A 285 6.27 1.72 12.58
C GLY A 285 6.47 3.23 12.54
N PHE A 286 5.37 3.98 12.43
CA PHE A 286 5.36 5.45 12.45
C PHE A 286 5.98 6.02 13.72
N VAL A 287 5.57 5.53 14.90
CA VAL A 287 6.08 6.01 16.20
C VAL A 287 7.58 5.75 16.33
N VAL A 288 8.04 4.54 15.98
CA VAL A 288 9.46 4.19 16.04
C VAL A 288 10.27 5.03 15.05
N ALA A 289 9.77 5.26 13.84
CA ALA A 289 10.39 6.16 12.86
C ALA A 289 10.49 7.60 13.39
N ALA A 290 9.42 8.13 13.97
CA ALA A 290 9.40 9.48 14.52
C ALA A 290 10.44 9.66 15.65
N ILE A 291 10.55 8.65 16.54
CA ILE A 291 11.58 8.63 17.59
C ILE A 291 12.98 8.57 16.95
N ALA A 292 13.19 7.69 15.98
CA ALA A 292 14.48 7.55 15.29
C ALA A 292 14.90 8.85 14.58
N LEU A 293 13.97 9.53 13.90
CA LEU A 293 14.20 10.84 13.27
C LEU A 293 14.55 11.92 14.30
N ALA A 294 13.86 11.95 15.44
CA ALA A 294 14.16 12.90 16.51
C ALA A 294 15.58 12.67 17.08
N VAL A 295 15.95 11.41 17.32
CA VAL A 295 17.30 11.03 17.75
C VAL A 295 18.33 11.40 16.69
N LEU A 296 18.07 11.10 15.42
CA LEU A 296 18.96 11.43 14.31
C LEU A 296 19.18 12.93 14.16
N TYR A 297 18.11 13.73 14.27
CA TYR A 297 18.20 15.19 14.24
C TYR A 297 19.07 15.74 15.37
N LEU A 298 18.90 15.23 16.59
CA LEU A 298 19.73 15.59 17.73
C LEU A 298 21.19 15.18 17.51
N ALA A 299 21.43 13.97 16.99
CA ALA A 299 22.76 13.48 16.70
C ALA A 299 23.45 14.30 15.59
N MET A 300 22.75 14.67 14.52
CA MET A 300 23.27 15.56 13.47
C MET A 300 23.60 16.95 14.02
N ARG A 301 22.73 17.49 14.90
CA ARG A 301 22.93 18.81 15.51
C ARG A 301 24.14 18.86 16.44
N HIS A 302 24.37 17.81 17.23
CA HIS A 302 25.36 17.82 18.30
C HIS A 302 26.65 17.07 18.00
N LEU A 303 26.61 16.07 17.12
CA LEU A 303 27.67 15.05 17.01
C LEU A 303 28.42 15.08 15.66
N SER A 304 28.11 16.03 14.75
CA SER A 304 28.74 16.17 13.41
C SER A 304 28.91 14.84 12.66
N LEU A 305 27.94 13.92 12.82
CA LEU A 305 28.01 12.60 12.20
C LEU A 305 27.92 12.74 10.68
N ARG A 306 28.91 12.17 9.99
CA ARG A 306 28.89 12.00 8.54
C ARG A 306 28.15 10.70 8.23
N LEU A 307 26.92 10.80 7.76
CA LEU A 307 26.15 9.65 7.31
C LEU A 307 26.80 9.03 6.05
N PRO A 308 26.94 7.69 5.97
CA PRO A 308 27.37 7.02 4.75
C PRO A 308 26.22 7.06 3.71
N LEU A 309 26.05 8.24 3.08
CA LEU A 309 24.94 8.56 2.16
C LEU A 309 24.80 7.53 1.02
N GLY A 310 25.92 6.98 0.53
CA GLY A 310 25.90 5.99 -0.54
C GLY A 310 25.23 4.66 -0.17
N LEU A 311 25.41 4.18 1.07
CA LEU A 311 24.76 2.96 1.56
C LEU A 311 23.28 3.22 1.84
N PHE A 312 22.98 4.36 2.46
CA PHE A 312 21.60 4.80 2.72
C PHE A 312 20.79 4.89 1.42
N PHE A 313 21.26 5.64 0.42
CA PHE A 313 20.53 5.79 -0.84
C PHE A 313 20.38 4.47 -1.62
N THR A 314 21.38 3.58 -1.57
CA THR A 314 21.28 2.28 -2.26
C THR A 314 20.27 1.36 -1.57
N ALA A 315 20.30 1.27 -0.23
CA ALA A 315 19.38 0.45 0.54
C ALA A 315 17.94 0.97 0.40
N THR A 316 17.75 2.27 0.54
CA THR A 316 16.44 2.91 0.39
C THR A 316 15.90 2.78 -1.03
N ALA A 317 16.72 3.01 -2.07
CA ALA A 317 16.27 2.81 -3.45
C ALA A 317 15.83 1.37 -3.73
N GLY A 318 16.57 0.37 -3.22
CA GLY A 318 16.21 -1.03 -3.33
C GLY A 318 14.87 -1.35 -2.64
N LEU A 319 14.66 -0.83 -1.43
CA LEU A 319 13.38 -0.97 -0.73
C LEU A 319 12.22 -0.34 -1.52
N LEU A 320 12.36 0.91 -1.96
CA LEU A 320 11.32 1.60 -2.72
C LEU A 320 10.96 0.85 -3.99
N PHE A 321 11.95 0.22 -4.62
CA PHE A 321 11.72 -0.60 -5.80
C PHE A 321 10.88 -1.85 -5.48
N VAL A 322 11.21 -2.56 -4.40
CA VAL A 322 10.42 -3.71 -3.93
C VAL A 322 8.98 -3.29 -3.61
N LEU A 323 8.80 -2.15 -2.96
CA LEU A 323 7.47 -1.59 -2.69
C LEU A 323 6.74 -1.20 -3.97
N ALA A 324 7.42 -0.59 -4.95
CA ALA A 324 6.82 -0.25 -6.24
C ALA A 324 6.30 -1.49 -6.97
N VAL A 325 7.08 -2.57 -6.99
CA VAL A 325 6.68 -3.86 -7.58
C VAL A 325 5.48 -4.45 -6.82
N SER A 326 5.50 -4.39 -5.49
CA SER A 326 4.40 -4.86 -4.64
C SER A 326 3.11 -4.08 -4.89
N PHE A 327 3.16 -2.75 -4.89
CA PHE A 327 2.01 -1.89 -5.14
C PHE A 327 1.49 -2.00 -6.56
N ALA A 328 2.36 -2.25 -7.55
CA ALA A 328 1.90 -2.49 -8.91
C ALA A 328 1.04 -3.75 -9.02
N GLY A 329 1.47 -4.85 -8.39
CA GLY A 329 0.70 -6.09 -8.37
C GLY A 329 -0.62 -5.97 -7.60
N LYS A 330 -0.58 -5.36 -6.40
CA LYS A 330 -1.79 -5.10 -5.60
C LYS A 330 -2.73 -4.10 -6.28
N GLY A 331 -2.21 -3.07 -6.93
CA GLY A 331 -3.04 -2.10 -7.66
C GLY A 331 -3.75 -2.72 -8.86
N VAL A 332 -3.10 -3.63 -9.59
CA VAL A 332 -3.77 -4.42 -10.64
C VAL A 332 -4.85 -5.31 -10.03
N LEU A 333 -4.57 -5.92 -8.87
CA LEU A 333 -5.54 -6.76 -8.19
C LEU A 333 -6.81 -6.00 -7.81
N GLU A 334 -6.70 -4.84 -7.17
CA GLU A 334 -7.84 -3.99 -6.82
C GLU A 334 -8.65 -3.55 -8.06
N LEU A 335 -7.99 -3.33 -9.21
CA LEU A 335 -8.68 -3.04 -10.46
C LEU A 335 -9.40 -4.25 -11.06
N GLN A 336 -8.88 -5.46 -10.82
CA GLN A 336 -9.56 -6.71 -11.15
C GLN A 336 -10.75 -6.93 -10.22
N GLU A 337 -10.62 -6.55 -8.94
CA GLU A 337 -11.71 -6.55 -7.96
C GLU A 337 -12.83 -5.58 -8.37
N GLY A 338 -12.46 -4.37 -8.80
CA GLY A 338 -13.40 -3.39 -9.36
C GLY A 338 -13.98 -3.72 -10.74
N ARG A 339 -13.71 -4.90 -11.33
CA ARG A 339 -14.15 -5.33 -12.67
C ARG A 339 -13.67 -4.43 -13.83
N TRP A 340 -12.60 -3.65 -13.64
CA TRP A 340 -12.01 -2.78 -14.67
C TRP A 340 -10.94 -3.48 -15.50
N LEU A 341 -10.30 -4.50 -14.94
CA LEU A 341 -9.31 -5.33 -15.64
C LEU A 341 -9.80 -6.78 -15.75
N PRO A 342 -9.54 -7.45 -16.89
CA PRO A 342 -9.77 -8.88 -17.01
C PRO A 342 -8.82 -9.66 -16.08
N ILE A 343 -9.24 -10.86 -15.71
CA ILE A 343 -8.44 -11.79 -14.90
C ILE A 343 -8.04 -12.94 -15.81
N THR A 344 -6.75 -13.01 -16.16
CA THR A 344 -6.18 -14.18 -16.86
C THR A 344 -5.34 -14.99 -15.87
N PRO A 345 -5.90 -16.02 -15.21
CA PRO A 345 -5.19 -16.79 -14.21
C PRO A 345 -4.07 -17.63 -14.83
N LEU A 346 -2.99 -17.81 -14.07
CA LEU A 346 -1.83 -18.60 -14.45
C LEU A 346 -1.68 -19.81 -13.52
N ASP A 347 -2.06 -20.98 -14.02
CA ASP A 347 -2.00 -22.23 -13.27
C ASP A 347 -0.54 -22.61 -12.91
N GLY A 348 -0.33 -22.96 -11.63
CA GLY A 348 0.98 -23.41 -11.14
C GLY A 348 1.99 -22.30 -10.83
N TRP A 349 1.61 -21.02 -10.91
CA TRP A 349 2.49 -19.91 -10.55
C TRP A 349 2.50 -19.62 -9.03
N PRO A 350 3.65 -19.32 -8.40
CA PRO A 350 3.70 -19.06 -6.96
C PRO A 350 3.00 -17.74 -6.58
N LYS A 351 2.19 -17.78 -5.53
CA LYS A 351 1.61 -16.60 -4.87
C LYS A 351 2.62 -16.06 -3.84
N LEU A 352 3.07 -14.82 -4.01
CA LEU A 352 3.94 -14.13 -3.05
C LEU A 352 3.33 -12.75 -2.76
N GLU A 353 2.35 -12.73 -1.86
CA GLU A 353 1.50 -11.58 -1.54
C GLU A 353 2.29 -10.37 -1.04
N TRP A 354 3.35 -10.60 -0.28
CA TRP A 354 4.24 -9.56 0.21
C TRP A 354 4.96 -8.82 -0.91
N LEU A 355 5.20 -9.47 -2.06
CA LEU A 355 5.77 -8.88 -3.26
C LEU A 355 4.68 -8.44 -4.26
N GLY A 356 3.40 -8.54 -3.90
CA GLY A 356 2.27 -8.29 -4.79
C GLY A 356 2.21 -9.27 -5.97
N LEU A 357 2.86 -10.43 -5.87
CA LEU A 357 2.83 -11.45 -6.91
C LEU A 357 1.54 -12.28 -6.75
N PHE A 358 0.58 -11.97 -7.60
CA PHE A 358 -0.66 -12.72 -7.76
C PHE A 358 -0.58 -13.57 -9.04
N PRO A 359 -1.25 -14.73 -9.10
CA PRO A 359 -1.20 -15.63 -10.26
C PRO A 359 -2.06 -15.12 -11.42
N THR A 360 -1.89 -13.85 -11.81
CA THR A 360 -2.61 -13.20 -12.92
C THR A 360 -1.62 -12.64 -13.95
N ALA A 361 -1.91 -12.85 -15.24
CA ALA A 361 -1.01 -12.42 -16.31
C ALA A 361 -0.86 -10.89 -16.36
N GLU A 362 -1.95 -10.16 -16.11
CA GLU A 362 -1.99 -8.69 -16.08
C GLU A 362 -1.11 -8.14 -14.95
N GLY A 363 -1.16 -8.74 -13.75
CA GLY A 363 -0.34 -8.36 -12.60
C GLY A 363 1.14 -8.58 -12.87
N LEU A 364 1.50 -9.77 -13.39
CA LEU A 364 2.87 -10.08 -13.77
C LEU A 364 3.40 -9.16 -14.88
N ALA A 365 2.56 -8.81 -15.86
CA ALA A 365 2.93 -7.88 -16.93
C ALA A 365 3.21 -6.47 -16.38
N ALA A 366 2.38 -5.97 -15.47
CA ALA A 366 2.59 -4.67 -14.81
C ALA A 366 3.89 -4.65 -13.98
N GLN A 367 4.17 -5.73 -13.25
CA GLN A 367 5.42 -5.87 -12.49
C GLN A 367 6.64 -6.00 -13.41
N ALA A 368 6.55 -6.80 -14.48
CA ALA A 368 7.61 -6.94 -15.48
C ALA A 368 7.95 -5.59 -16.14
N LEU A 369 6.95 -4.77 -16.43
CA LEU A 369 7.12 -3.43 -16.98
C LEU A 369 8.00 -2.55 -16.06
N LEU A 370 7.85 -2.66 -14.73
CA LEU A 370 8.70 -1.96 -13.76
C LEU A 370 10.07 -2.63 -13.57
N LEU A 371 10.18 -3.95 -13.72
CA LEU A 371 11.44 -4.68 -13.57
C LEU A 371 12.42 -4.41 -14.72
N THR A 372 11.92 -4.31 -15.96
CA THR A 372 12.76 -4.21 -17.16
C THR A 372 13.73 -3.01 -17.18
N PRO A 373 13.34 -1.77 -16.85
CA PRO A 373 14.23 -0.62 -16.96
C PRO A 373 15.25 -0.60 -15.81
N MET A 374 14.87 -1.12 -14.64
CA MET A 374 15.76 -1.23 -13.48
C MET A 374 16.88 -2.25 -13.74
N LEU A 375 16.53 -3.42 -14.27
CA LEU A 375 17.52 -4.43 -14.68
C LEU A 375 18.45 -3.88 -15.77
N ALA A 376 17.90 -3.19 -16.77
CA ALA A 376 18.69 -2.53 -17.81
C ALA A 376 19.67 -1.50 -17.22
N ALA A 377 19.23 -0.67 -16.28
CA ALA A 377 20.08 0.32 -15.61
C ALA A 377 21.18 -0.32 -14.76
N LEU A 378 20.88 -1.37 -14.00
CA LEU A 378 21.86 -2.13 -13.22
C LEU A 378 22.92 -2.78 -14.12
N VAL A 379 22.50 -3.44 -15.20
CA VAL A 379 23.40 -4.06 -16.19
C VAL A 379 24.28 -2.99 -16.85
N TRP A 380 23.71 -1.84 -17.23
CA TRP A 380 24.45 -0.74 -17.82
C TRP A 380 25.51 -0.17 -16.86
N HIS A 381 25.15 0.04 -15.59
CA HIS A 381 26.08 0.52 -14.56
C HIS A 381 27.19 -0.49 -14.28
N ALA A 382 26.87 -1.79 -14.23
CA ALA A 382 27.86 -2.86 -14.08
C ALA A 382 28.83 -2.92 -15.28
N ALA A 383 28.31 -2.75 -16.50
CA ALA A 383 29.11 -2.70 -17.72
C ALA A 383 30.04 -1.47 -17.77
N ARG A 384 29.60 -0.31 -17.26
CA ARG A 384 30.44 0.89 -17.17
C ARG A 384 31.54 0.80 -16.11
N ARG A 385 31.29 0.16 -14.96
CA ARG A 385 32.32 -0.07 -13.94
C ARG A 385 33.48 -0.93 -14.46
N LYS A 386 33.21 -1.92 -15.31
CA LYS A 386 34.25 -2.73 -15.97
C LYS A 386 35.09 -1.96 -17.00
N ARG A 387 34.64 -0.78 -17.47
CA ARG A 387 35.30 0.02 -18.51
C ARG A 387 36.11 1.22 -17.99
N ARG A 388 36.16 1.46 -16.67
CA ARG A 388 37.09 2.45 -16.09
C ARG A 388 38.45 1.78 -15.88
N PRO A 389 39.51 2.16 -16.62
CA PRO A 389 40.87 1.73 -16.27
C PRO A 389 41.23 2.29 -14.89
N ALA A 390 41.98 1.49 -14.13
CA ALA A 390 42.39 1.75 -12.75
C ALA A 390 43.18 3.04 -12.59
#